data_AF-A0A966J165-F1
#
_entry.id   AF-A0A966J165-F1
#
_cell.length_a   1.000
_cell.length_b   1.000
_cell.length_c   1.000
_cell.angle_alpha   90.00
_cell.angle_beta   90.00
_cell.angle_gamma   90.00
#
_symmetry.space_group_name_H-M   'P 1'
#
loop_
_entity.id
_entity.type
_entity.pdbx_description
1 polymer ?
#
loop_
_entity_poly.entity_id
_entity_poly.type
_entity_poly.pdbx_seq_one_letter_code
_entity_poly.pdbx_strand_id
1 'polypeptide(L)'
;RLNLSTSRGEREVSTTTPAVATSPVTQTPAHDVTSLSPAQLQAAWLQAVQHVMANTEDVGQRFAEEARKMHYGESEERGIRGQATPEQTRDLLEEGISVMPLPMPDALKGPVQ
;
A
#
# COMPACT_ATOMS: atom_id res chain seq x y z
N ARG A 1 12.43 -34.21 39.93
CA ARG A 1 13.60 -33.45 40.44
C ARG A 1 14.80 -33.90 39.64
N LEU A 2 15.63 -32.95 39.21
CA LEU A 2 16.72 -33.13 38.24
C LEU A 2 17.63 -34.31 38.60
N ASN A 3 17.86 -35.20 37.65
CA ASN A 3 19.02 -36.07 37.63
C ASN A 3 19.92 -35.61 36.49
N LEU A 4 21.01 -34.93 36.85
CA LEU A 4 22.17 -34.69 36.01
C LEU A 4 23.13 -35.86 36.29
N SER A 5 23.38 -36.71 35.31
CA SER A 5 24.41 -37.74 35.41
C SER A 5 25.18 -37.87 34.10
N THR A 6 26.49 -37.84 34.29
CA THR A 6 27.62 -37.93 33.38
C THR A 6 27.67 -39.24 32.57
N SER A 7 28.07 -39.12 31.30
CA SER A 7 28.68 -40.15 30.43
C SER A 7 28.88 -39.50 29.05
N ARG A 8 30.05 -39.01 28.62
CA ARG A 8 31.37 -39.64 28.39
C ARG A 8 31.30 -40.97 27.63
N GLY A 9 31.68 -40.91 26.35
CA GLY A 9 32.08 -42.01 25.48
C GLY A 9 30.94 -42.95 25.10
N GLU A 10 30.85 -43.57 23.93
CA GLU A 10 31.73 -43.65 22.77
C GLU A 10 31.01 -44.61 21.82
N ARG A 11 31.05 -44.34 20.51
CA ARG A 11 30.82 -45.30 19.40
C ARG A 11 29.35 -45.78 19.25
N GLU A 12 28.80 -46.11 18.09
CA GLU A 12 29.32 -46.81 16.93
C GLU A 12 28.56 -46.45 15.65
N VAL A 13 29.35 -46.26 14.60
CA VAL A 13 29.19 -46.54 13.16
C VAL A 13 27.84 -46.86 12.51
N SER A 14 27.83 -46.49 11.21
CA SER A 14 27.07 -47.03 10.07
C SER A 14 25.98 -46.06 9.62
N THR A 15 26.11 -45.33 8.51
CA THR A 15 26.33 -45.83 7.15
C THR A 15 26.47 -44.63 6.19
N THR A 16 27.03 -44.88 5.03
CA THR A 16 26.87 -44.15 3.75
C THR A 16 27.56 -42.78 3.55
N THR A 17 28.63 -42.86 2.76
CA THR A 17 28.92 -42.05 1.55
C THR A 17 28.75 -40.52 1.61
N PRO A 18 29.84 -39.74 1.42
CA PRO A 18 29.81 -38.29 1.40
C PRO A 18 29.57 -37.78 -0.03
N ALA A 19 28.39 -37.21 -0.32
CA ALA A 19 28.20 -36.40 -1.53
C ALA A 19 26.92 -35.57 -1.45
N VAL A 20 26.92 -34.50 -0.65
CA VAL A 20 26.12 -33.32 -0.98
C VAL A 20 27.02 -32.12 -0.82
N ALA A 21 27.32 -31.52 -1.97
CA ALA A 21 27.98 -30.25 -2.11
C ALA A 21 27.30 -29.22 -1.20
N THR A 22 28.11 -28.57 -0.37
CA THR A 22 27.82 -27.25 0.15
C THR A 22 27.74 -26.27 -1.02
N SER A 23 26.55 -26.17 -1.61
CA SER A 23 26.17 -24.99 -2.38
C SER A 23 26.02 -23.85 -1.38
N PRO A 24 26.73 -22.72 -1.56
CA PRO A 24 26.51 -21.56 -0.71
C PRO A 24 25.05 -21.15 -0.88
N VAL A 25 24.35 -21.03 0.25
CA VAL A 25 23.08 -20.32 0.32
C VAL A 25 23.27 -18.99 -0.41
N THR A 26 22.71 -18.89 -1.62
CA THR A 26 22.54 -17.61 -2.29
C THR A 26 21.61 -16.85 -1.36
N GLN A 27 22.23 -16.00 -0.54
CA GLN A 27 21.57 -14.91 0.13
C GLN A 27 20.87 -14.14 -1.00
N THR A 28 19.57 -14.38 -1.16
CA THR A 28 18.73 -13.44 -1.88
C THR A 28 18.99 -12.10 -1.19
N PRO A 29 19.53 -11.10 -1.91
CA PRO A 29 19.68 -9.79 -1.33
C PRO A 29 18.29 -9.40 -0.87
N ALA A 30 18.12 -9.24 0.44
CA ALA A 30 17.06 -8.42 0.97
C ALA A 30 17.22 -7.10 0.23
N HIS A 31 16.39 -6.88 -0.78
CA HIS A 31 16.42 -5.67 -1.59
C HIS A 31 16.12 -4.52 -0.65
N ASP A 32 17.19 -3.86 -0.24
CA ASP A 32 17.31 -2.45 0.13
C ASP A 32 15.98 -1.71 0.17
N VAL A 33 15.28 -1.83 1.31
CA VAL A 33 14.11 -1.00 1.63
C VAL A 33 14.54 0.39 2.11
N THR A 34 15.78 0.83 1.87
CA THR A 34 16.36 2.02 2.51
C THR A 34 17.08 2.90 1.50
N SER A 35 16.38 3.33 0.45
CA SER A 35 16.38 4.71 -0.07
C SER A 35 15.75 4.75 -1.46
N LEU A 36 14.44 4.98 -1.53
CA LEU A 36 13.84 5.41 -2.79
C LEU A 36 14.51 6.72 -3.20
N SER A 37 15.18 6.72 -4.35
CA SER A 37 15.72 7.95 -4.92
C SER A 37 14.57 8.95 -5.20
N PRO A 38 14.82 10.28 -5.17
CA PRO A 38 13.78 11.27 -5.47
C PRO A 38 13.06 11.03 -6.80
N ALA A 39 13.78 10.53 -7.81
CA ALA A 39 13.23 10.17 -9.11
C ALA A 39 12.27 8.95 -9.03
N GLN A 40 12.61 7.94 -8.24
CA GLN A 40 11.73 6.78 -8.02
C GLN A 40 10.47 7.17 -7.23
N LEU A 41 10.60 8.07 -6.24
CA LEU A 41 9.44 8.59 -5.50
C LEU A 41 8.50 9.38 -6.41
N GLN A 42 9.05 10.23 -7.29
CA GLN A 42 8.27 10.96 -8.28
C GLN A 42 7.56 10.02 -9.25
N ALA A 43 8.25 9.01 -9.78
CA ALA A 43 7.65 8.02 -10.67
C ALA A 43 6.53 7.24 -9.98
N ALA A 44 6.75 6.81 -8.73
CA ALA A 44 5.73 6.12 -7.93
C ALA A 44 4.50 7.01 -7.68
N TRP A 45 4.70 8.30 -7.42
CA TRP A 45 3.60 9.25 -7.25
C TRP A 45 2.79 9.43 -8.53
N LEU A 46 3.44 9.61 -9.69
CA LEU A 46 2.76 9.72 -10.98
C LEU A 46 1.98 8.45 -11.33
N GLN A 47 2.53 7.27 -11.03
CA GLN A 47 1.82 6.00 -11.20
C GLN A 47 0.59 5.91 -10.29
N ALA A 48 0.71 6.32 -9.02
CA ALA A 48 -0.41 6.35 -8.09
C ALA A 48 -1.51 7.32 -8.56
N VAL A 49 -1.14 8.52 -9.01
CA VAL A 49 -2.09 9.51 -9.56
C VAL A 49 -2.80 8.94 -10.79
N GLN A 50 -2.08 8.31 -11.72
CA GLN A 50 -2.70 7.67 -12.89
C GLN A 50 -3.64 6.54 -12.49
N HIS A 51 -3.25 5.72 -11.51
CA HIS A 51 -4.09 4.65 -11.01
C HIS A 51 -5.39 5.18 -10.40
N VAL A 52 -5.30 6.22 -9.56
CA VAL A 52 -6.49 6.91 -9.02
C VAL A 52 -7.32 7.46 -10.18
N MET A 53 -6.69 8.12 -11.16
CA MET A 53 -7.41 8.69 -12.29
C MET A 53 -8.16 7.65 -13.15
N ALA A 54 -7.59 6.46 -13.30
CA ALA A 54 -8.17 5.36 -14.07
C ALA A 54 -9.28 4.60 -13.32
N ASN A 55 -9.20 4.54 -11.98
CA ASN A 55 -10.14 3.77 -11.16
C ASN A 55 -11.21 4.64 -10.48
N THR A 56 -11.17 5.96 -10.68
CA THR A 56 -12.17 6.88 -10.15
C THR A 56 -12.86 7.67 -11.25
N GLU A 57 -14.12 8.00 -11.03
CA GLU A 57 -14.93 8.86 -11.89
C GLU A 57 -14.82 10.32 -11.45
N ASP A 58 -14.61 11.25 -12.39
CA ASP A 58 -14.59 12.68 -12.10
C ASP A 58 -16.01 13.26 -12.13
N VAL A 59 -16.53 13.62 -10.95
CA VAL A 59 -17.85 14.22 -10.77
C VAL A 59 -17.80 15.74 -10.58
N GLY A 60 -16.60 16.35 -10.63
CA GLY A 60 -16.40 17.78 -10.48
C GLY A 60 -16.99 18.36 -9.19
N GLN A 61 -17.72 19.47 -9.29
CA GLN A 61 -18.32 20.18 -8.15
C GLN A 61 -19.44 19.40 -7.43
N ARG A 62 -19.95 18.31 -8.05
CA ARG A 62 -21.03 17.50 -7.49
C ARG A 62 -20.52 16.41 -6.53
N PHE A 63 -19.24 16.44 -6.17
CA PHE A 63 -18.61 15.44 -5.32
C PHE A 63 -19.36 15.22 -4.00
N ALA A 64 -19.71 16.29 -3.29
CA ALA A 64 -20.40 16.17 -2.01
C ALA A 64 -21.79 15.50 -2.14
N GLU A 65 -22.52 15.81 -3.20
CA GLU A 65 -23.83 15.20 -3.47
C GLU A 65 -23.69 13.71 -3.82
N GLU A 66 -22.78 13.37 -4.74
CA GLU A 66 -22.60 11.99 -5.19
C GLU A 66 -22.04 11.11 -4.06
N ALA A 67 -21.12 11.64 -3.23
CA ALA A 67 -20.61 10.93 -2.06
C ALA A 67 -21.71 10.59 -1.06
N ARG A 68 -22.63 11.54 -0.79
CA ARG A 68 -23.83 11.30 0.03
C ARG A 68 -24.73 10.24 -0.58
N LYS A 69 -25.06 10.35 -1.88
CA LYS A 69 -25.91 9.37 -2.57
C LYS A 69 -25.34 7.96 -2.50
N MET A 70 -24.03 7.81 -2.69
CA MET A 70 -23.37 6.51 -2.56
C MET A 70 -23.46 5.98 -1.12
N HIS A 71 -23.28 6.85 -0.12
CA HIS A 71 -23.40 6.47 1.29
C HIS A 71 -24.82 6.03 1.68
N TYR A 72 -25.84 6.69 1.15
CA TYR A 72 -27.25 6.34 1.39
C TYR A 72 -27.78 5.23 0.47
N GLY A 73 -26.97 4.72 -0.47
CA GLY A 73 -27.36 3.66 -1.41
C GLY A 73 -28.29 4.13 -2.54
N GLU A 74 -28.36 5.44 -2.82
CA GLU A 74 -29.11 6.02 -3.94
C GLU A 74 -28.35 5.94 -5.28
N SER A 75 -27.03 5.69 -5.24
CA SER A 75 -26.16 5.58 -6.41
C SER A 75 -25.20 4.40 -6.25
N GLU A 76 -24.68 3.87 -7.35
CA GLU A 76 -23.74 2.75 -7.33
C GLU A 76 -22.43 3.13 -6.60
N GLU A 77 -21.98 2.26 -5.69
CA GLU A 77 -20.72 2.44 -4.97
C GLU A 77 -19.54 2.27 -5.93
N ARG A 78 -18.85 3.39 -6.22
CA ARG A 78 -17.70 3.44 -7.11
C ARG A 78 -16.71 4.51 -6.63
N GLY A 79 -15.45 4.42 -7.02
CA GLY A 79 -14.49 5.48 -6.71
C GLY A 79 -14.90 6.77 -7.41
N ILE A 80 -15.16 7.84 -6.67
CA ILE A 80 -15.42 9.17 -7.23
C ILE A 80 -14.34 10.17 -6.80
N ARG A 81 -14.03 11.11 -7.69
CA ARG A 81 -13.16 12.25 -7.43
C ARG A 81 -13.86 13.53 -7.86
N GLY A 82 -13.54 14.63 -7.21
CA GLY A 82 -14.09 15.92 -7.59
C GLY A 82 -13.64 17.03 -6.66
N GLN A 83 -14.41 18.11 -6.68
CA GLN A 83 -14.13 19.33 -5.95
C GLN A 83 -15.18 19.47 -4.84
N ALA A 84 -14.70 19.72 -3.63
CA ALA A 84 -15.53 20.06 -2.48
C ALA A 84 -14.90 21.23 -1.73
N THR A 85 -15.72 22.11 -1.18
CA THR A 85 -15.24 23.15 -0.29
C THR A 85 -14.73 22.52 1.03
N PRO A 86 -13.89 23.24 1.80
CA PRO A 86 -13.47 22.76 3.11
C PRO A 86 -14.65 22.51 4.07
N GLU A 87 -15.72 23.30 3.94
CA GLU A 87 -16.96 23.14 4.69
C GLU A 87 -17.68 21.85 4.29
N GLN A 88 -17.91 21.64 2.99
CA GLN A 88 -18.52 20.40 2.48
C GLN A 88 -17.70 19.17 2.89
N THR A 89 -16.37 19.25 2.85
CA THR A 89 -15.49 18.15 3.27
C THR A 89 -15.68 17.82 4.75
N ARG A 90 -15.84 18.84 5.61
CA ARG A 90 -16.16 18.62 7.03
C ARG A 90 -17.52 17.97 7.23
N ASP A 91 -18.54 18.48 6.57
CA ASP A 91 -19.90 17.92 6.66
C ASP A 91 -19.90 16.43 6.28
N LEU A 92 -19.22 16.08 5.19
CA LEU A 92 -19.07 14.69 4.75
C LEU A 92 -18.39 13.82 5.82
N LEU A 93 -17.32 14.30 6.45
CA LEU A 93 -16.63 13.57 7.52
C LEU A 93 -17.51 13.41 8.77
N GLU A 94 -18.28 14.44 9.13
CA GLU A 94 -19.22 14.41 10.26
C GLU A 94 -20.38 13.44 10.02
N GLU A 95 -20.84 13.33 8.78
CA GLU A 95 -21.82 12.32 8.34
C GLU A 95 -21.25 10.90 8.33
N GLY A 96 -19.92 10.72 8.44
CA GLY A 96 -19.25 9.43 8.37
C GLY A 96 -18.87 8.99 6.94
N ILE A 97 -18.91 9.92 5.99
CA ILE A 97 -18.52 9.69 4.59
C ILE A 97 -16.99 9.83 4.49
N SER A 98 -16.34 8.74 4.06
CA SER A 98 -14.87 8.70 3.94
C SER A 98 -14.40 9.54 2.76
N VAL A 99 -13.81 10.71 3.04
CA VAL A 99 -13.23 11.62 2.05
C VAL A 99 -11.75 11.82 2.30
N MET A 100 -10.95 11.81 1.24
CA MET A 100 -9.50 12.03 1.30
C MET A 100 -9.12 13.26 0.45
N PRO A 101 -8.51 14.30 1.04
CA PRO A 101 -7.98 15.40 0.27
C PRO A 101 -6.76 14.94 -0.52
N LEU A 102 -6.80 15.09 -1.85
CA LEU A 102 -5.67 14.80 -2.72
C LEU A 102 -4.79 16.04 -2.88
N PRO A 103 -3.45 15.92 -2.70
CA PRO A 103 -2.52 17.01 -2.96
C PRO A 103 -2.42 17.26 -4.47
N MET A 104 -3.31 18.10 -4.99
CA MET A 104 -3.25 18.55 -6.37
C MET A 104 -2.22 19.69 -6.48
N PRO A 105 -1.21 19.59 -7.36
CA PRO A 105 -0.35 20.73 -7.66
C PRO A 105 -1.23 21.89 -8.15
N ASP A 106 -0.97 23.12 -7.69
CA ASP A 106 -1.78 24.30 -8.03
C ASP A 106 -1.98 24.51 -9.55
N ALA A 107 -1.12 23.94 -10.38
CA ALA A 107 -1.25 23.89 -11.84
C ALA A 107 -2.49 23.12 -12.36
N LEU A 108 -3.10 22.25 -11.56
CA LEU A 108 -4.31 21.49 -11.92
C LEU A 108 -5.58 22.03 -11.24
N LYS A 109 -5.47 23.13 -10.47
CA LYS A 109 -6.62 23.84 -9.88
C LYS A 109 -7.26 24.85 -10.85
N GLY A 110 -6.69 25.01 -12.05
CA GLY A 110 -7.25 25.82 -13.14
C GLY A 110 -7.76 24.95 -14.29
N PRO A 111 -8.53 25.53 -15.24
CA PRO A 111 -9.01 24.79 -16.40
C PRO A 111 -7.80 24.22 -17.14
N VAL A 112 -7.81 22.91 -17.35
CA VAL A 112 -6.95 22.26 -18.34
C VAL A 112 -7.25 22.92 -19.70
N GLN A 113 -6.38 23.84 -20.10
CA GLN A 113 -6.38 24.53 -21.40
C GLN A 113 -5.41 23.83 -22.34
#